data_AF-A0AAD5SU12-F1
#
_entry.id   AF-A0AAD5SU12-F1
#
_cell.length_a   1.000
_cell.length_b   1.000
_cell.length_c   1.000
_cell.angle_alpha   90.00
_cell.angle_beta   90.00
_cell.angle_gamma   90.00
#
_symmetry.space_group_name_H-M   'P 1'
#
loop_
_entity.id
_entity.type
_entity.pdbx_description
1 polymer ?
#
loop_
_entity_poly.entity_id
_entity_poly.type
_entity_poly.pdbx_seq_one_letter_code
_entity_poly.pdbx_strand_id
1 'polypeptide(L)'
;MWVSVLLTAASTLASGFTDIVSFGDSVSDTGNLFRLDNGTYPLAPYYNGRFCNGPLWVEQLAGFVGATLHDYAYGAACATNASSFPVPLPGGSGILVNQIPDLAGQLKLYQADSISKSLDLSTTLFTIFAGGNDIDYSASAGKVPDISAIVTAVLNQVQNLVTLGAKNVIPVLLA
;
A
#
# COMPACT_ATOMS: atom_id res chain seq x y z
N MET A 1 -29.38 -8.19 23.64
CA MET A 1 -29.31 -6.74 23.41
C MET A 1 -27.83 -6.34 23.39
N TRP A 2 -27.16 -6.47 22.24
CA TRP A 2 -25.72 -6.20 22.08
C TRP A 2 -25.38 -5.60 20.70
N VAL A 3 -26.31 -4.83 20.11
CA VAL A 3 -26.12 -4.22 18.77
C VAL A 3 -25.83 -2.71 18.86
N SER A 4 -25.62 -2.13 20.05
CA SER A 4 -25.67 -0.65 20.19
C SER A 4 -24.40 0.04 20.69
N VAL A 5 -23.23 -0.63 20.74
CA VAL A 5 -21.98 0.03 21.20
C VAL A 5 -20.93 0.18 20.08
N LEU A 6 -21.10 -0.46 18.92
CA LEU A 6 -20.15 -0.37 17.81
C LEU A 6 -20.44 0.77 16.80
N LEU A 7 -21.65 1.35 16.79
CA LEU A 7 -21.98 2.44 15.86
C LEU A 7 -21.64 3.85 16.38
N THR A 8 -21.52 4.05 17.69
CA THR A 8 -21.33 5.38 18.29
C THR A 8 -19.87 5.82 18.41
N ALA A 9 -18.90 4.90 18.26
CA ALA A 9 -17.49 5.24 18.15
C ALA A 9 -17.04 5.52 16.70
N ALA A 10 -17.80 5.05 15.71
CA ALA A 10 -17.49 5.30 14.29
C ALA A 10 -17.80 6.76 13.90
N SER A 11 -18.80 7.38 14.51
CA SER A 11 -19.24 8.75 14.19
C SER A 11 -18.31 9.85 14.72
N THR A 12 -17.40 9.56 15.66
CA THR A 12 -16.38 10.52 16.12
C THR A 12 -15.01 10.33 15.46
N LEU A 13 -14.73 9.17 14.85
CA LEU A 13 -13.52 8.93 14.05
C LEU A 13 -13.69 9.33 12.57
N ALA A 14 -14.91 9.27 12.03
CA ALA A 14 -15.19 9.54 10.61
C ALA A 14 -15.17 11.03 10.19
N SER A 15 -14.99 11.97 11.13
CA SER A 15 -15.16 13.41 10.87
C SER A 15 -13.85 14.19 10.65
N GLY A 16 -12.68 13.52 10.64
CA GLY A 16 -11.40 14.23 10.70
C GLY A 16 -10.47 14.09 9.49
N PHE A 17 -10.59 13.02 8.72
CA PHE A 17 -9.61 12.77 7.64
C PHE A 17 -10.04 13.41 6.33
N THR A 18 -9.18 14.26 5.79
CA THR A 18 -9.39 14.91 4.49
C THR A 18 -8.71 14.15 3.36
N ASP A 19 -7.64 13.42 3.72
CA ASP A 19 -6.77 12.74 2.78
C ASP A 19 -6.36 11.38 3.32
N ILE A 20 -6.26 10.40 2.42
CA ILE A 20 -5.64 9.11 2.68
C ILE A 20 -4.44 8.99 1.75
N VAL A 21 -3.26 8.70 2.31
CA VAL A 21 -2.08 8.33 1.52
C VAL A 21 -1.82 6.85 1.73
N SER A 22 -1.86 6.07 0.66
CA SER A 22 -1.68 4.62 0.73
C SER A 22 -0.34 4.18 0.18
N PHE A 23 0.37 3.38 0.96
CA PHE A 23 1.57 2.65 0.56
C PHE A 23 1.29 1.16 0.68
N GLY A 24 1.87 0.36 -0.21
CA GLY A 24 1.67 -1.08 -0.13
C GLY A 24 1.82 -1.80 -1.45
N ASP A 25 1.12 -2.93 -1.52
CA ASP A 25 1.16 -3.84 -2.65
C ASP A 25 -0.19 -3.95 -3.38
N SER A 26 -0.48 -5.11 -3.99
CA SER A 26 -1.67 -5.40 -4.79
C SER A 26 -2.98 -5.22 -4.01
N VAL A 27 -2.98 -5.36 -2.69
CA VAL A 27 -4.20 -5.18 -1.88
C VAL A 27 -4.62 -3.72 -1.74
N SER A 28 -3.74 -2.78 -2.08
CA SER A 28 -3.99 -1.33 -2.01
C SER A 28 -3.83 -0.62 -3.37
N ASP A 29 -3.13 -1.24 -4.34
CA ASP A 29 -2.86 -0.66 -5.65
C ASP A 29 -4.13 -0.47 -6.51
N THR A 30 -4.48 0.79 -6.76
CA THR A 30 -5.62 1.22 -7.57
C THR A 30 -5.32 1.34 -9.08
N GLY A 31 -4.12 0.96 -9.51
CA GLY A 31 -3.71 0.86 -10.93
C GLY A 31 -2.30 1.37 -11.25
N ASN A 32 -1.47 1.66 -10.25
CA ASN A 32 -0.08 2.06 -10.39
C ASN A 32 0.76 1.00 -11.11
N LEU A 33 0.66 -0.29 -10.73
CA LEU A 33 1.34 -1.35 -11.46
C LEU A 33 0.78 -1.47 -12.88
N PHE A 34 -0.55 -1.42 -13.04
CA PHE A 34 -1.18 -1.51 -14.35
C PHE A 34 -0.65 -0.43 -15.30
N ARG A 35 -0.47 0.81 -14.82
CA ARG A 35 0.14 1.89 -15.61
C ARG A 35 1.62 1.66 -15.85
N LEU A 36 2.38 1.21 -14.86
CA LEU A 36 3.81 0.89 -14.98
C LEU A 36 4.04 -0.19 -16.05
N ASP A 37 3.13 -1.14 -16.13
CA ASP A 37 3.15 -2.30 -17.02
C ASP A 37 2.45 -2.03 -18.37
N ASN A 38 2.25 -0.77 -18.76
CA ASN A 38 1.57 -0.38 -20.00
C ASN A 38 0.18 -1.02 -20.20
N GLY A 39 -0.52 -1.31 -19.11
CA GLY A 39 -1.87 -1.85 -19.10
C GLY A 39 -1.97 -3.35 -19.34
N THR A 40 -0.89 -4.12 -19.14
CA THR A 40 -0.91 -5.58 -19.38
C THR A 40 -1.12 -6.44 -18.15
N TYR A 41 -0.92 -5.93 -16.94
CA TYR A 41 -1.13 -6.69 -15.70
C TYR A 41 -1.63 -5.80 -14.56
N PRO A 42 -2.64 -6.20 -13.77
CA PRO A 42 -3.37 -7.47 -13.82
C PRO A 42 -4.33 -7.60 -15.01
N LEU A 43 -4.46 -8.83 -15.54
CA LEU A 43 -5.36 -9.16 -16.66
C LEU A 43 -6.80 -9.42 -16.19
N ALA A 44 -7.78 -9.38 -17.09
CA ALA A 44 -9.14 -9.82 -16.77
C ALA A 44 -9.13 -11.22 -16.09
N PRO A 45 -9.96 -11.47 -15.06
CA PRO A 45 -11.17 -10.74 -14.68
C PRO A 45 -10.98 -9.63 -13.64
N TYR A 46 -9.76 -9.14 -13.43
CA TYR A 46 -9.48 -8.04 -12.51
C TYR A 46 -10.12 -6.71 -12.94
N TYR A 47 -10.58 -5.92 -11.98
CA TYR A 47 -11.35 -4.70 -12.18
C TYR A 47 -10.44 -3.49 -12.42
N ASN A 48 -10.42 -2.94 -13.65
CA ASN A 48 -9.76 -1.67 -13.96
C ASN A 48 -8.34 -1.51 -13.37
N GLY A 49 -7.50 -2.55 -13.49
CA GLY A 49 -6.13 -2.55 -12.98
C GLY A 49 -5.96 -2.84 -11.48
N ARG A 50 -7.04 -3.06 -10.72
CA ARG A 50 -6.99 -3.52 -9.32
C ARG A 50 -6.84 -5.03 -9.25
N PHE A 51 -6.15 -5.53 -8.23
CA PHE A 51 -6.10 -6.97 -7.92
C PHE A 51 -7.36 -7.47 -7.19
N CYS A 52 -8.53 -6.96 -7.59
CA CYS A 52 -9.83 -7.32 -7.05
C CYS A 52 -10.88 -7.31 -8.18
N ASN A 53 -12.07 -7.85 -7.94
CA ASN A 53 -13.22 -7.79 -8.84
C ASN A 53 -14.07 -6.52 -8.67
N GLY A 54 -13.55 -5.52 -7.94
CA GLY A 54 -14.19 -4.23 -7.67
C GLY A 54 -13.22 -3.27 -6.97
N PRO A 55 -13.74 -2.15 -6.40
CA PRO A 55 -12.94 -1.23 -5.62
C PRO A 55 -12.25 -1.89 -4.42
N LEU A 56 -11.01 -1.51 -4.15
CA LEU A 56 -10.22 -2.02 -3.03
C LEU A 56 -10.69 -1.43 -1.69
N TRP A 57 -10.25 -2.06 -0.59
CA TRP A 57 -10.57 -1.62 0.78
C TRP A 57 -10.19 -0.15 1.02
N VAL A 58 -9.09 0.31 0.44
CA VAL A 58 -8.61 1.68 0.60
C VAL A 58 -9.49 2.70 -0.14
N GLU A 59 -10.04 2.33 -1.29
CA GLU A 59 -11.03 3.14 -2.02
C GLU A 59 -12.35 3.20 -1.24
N GLN A 60 -12.77 2.08 -0.65
CA GLN A 60 -13.95 2.03 0.22
C GLN A 60 -13.76 2.84 1.49
N LEU A 61 -12.58 2.78 2.12
CA LEU A 61 -12.23 3.56 3.30
C LEU A 61 -12.29 5.05 2.98
N ALA A 62 -11.66 5.49 1.88
CA ALA A 62 -11.70 6.88 1.43
C ALA A 62 -13.13 7.36 1.21
N GLY A 63 -13.97 6.56 0.53
CA GLY A 63 -15.39 6.87 0.33
C GLY A 63 -16.18 6.94 1.63
N PHE A 64 -15.89 6.06 2.60
CA PHE A 64 -16.58 6.02 3.89
C PHE A 64 -16.28 7.25 4.76
N VAL A 65 -15.02 7.73 4.77
CA VAL A 65 -14.62 8.92 5.56
C VAL A 65 -14.71 10.24 4.79
N GLY A 66 -15.04 10.18 3.49
CA GLY A 66 -15.12 11.37 2.63
C GLY A 66 -13.75 12.00 2.31
N ALA A 67 -12.68 11.21 2.32
CA ALA A 67 -11.32 11.66 2.07
C ALA A 67 -10.91 11.48 0.60
N THR A 68 -9.94 12.29 0.14
CA THR A 68 -9.26 12.08 -1.13
C THR A 68 -8.21 10.99 -0.98
N LEU A 69 -8.22 9.98 -1.86
CA LEU A 69 -7.20 8.92 -1.87
C LEU A 69 -6.02 9.31 -2.77
N HIS A 70 -4.81 9.25 -2.21
CA HIS A 70 -3.53 9.37 -2.89
C HIS A 70 -2.81 8.02 -2.81
N ASP A 71 -2.82 7.28 -3.91
CA ASP A 71 -2.29 5.92 -3.95
C ASP A 71 -0.85 5.86 -4.46
N TYR A 72 0.05 5.34 -3.63
CA TYR A 72 1.44 5.05 -3.94
C TYR A 72 1.77 3.56 -3.84
N ALA A 73 0.79 2.69 -3.61
CA ALA A 73 0.97 1.25 -3.61
C ALA A 73 1.24 0.76 -5.04
N TYR A 74 2.03 -0.29 -5.20
CA TYR A 74 2.25 -0.94 -6.49
C TYR A 74 2.00 -2.43 -6.33
N GLY A 75 1.16 -3.01 -7.18
CA GLY A 75 0.98 -4.45 -7.24
C GLY A 75 2.32 -5.16 -7.37
N ALA A 76 2.43 -6.32 -6.73
CA ALA A 76 3.68 -7.09 -6.63
C ALA A 76 4.85 -6.41 -5.89
N ALA A 77 4.66 -5.22 -5.30
CA ALA A 77 5.69 -4.61 -4.47
C ALA A 77 6.00 -5.47 -3.24
N CYS A 78 7.29 -5.59 -2.93
CA CYS A 78 7.76 -6.06 -1.65
C CYS A 78 7.77 -4.93 -0.61
N ALA A 79 7.74 -5.28 0.68
CA ALA A 79 8.08 -4.34 1.73
C ALA A 79 9.52 -3.85 1.58
N THR A 80 10.43 -4.74 1.19
CA THR A 80 11.84 -4.43 0.90
C THR A 80 12.38 -5.23 -0.28
N ASN A 81 13.05 -4.54 -1.20
CA ASN A 81 13.74 -5.21 -2.30
C ASN A 81 15.11 -5.79 -1.91
N ALA A 82 15.53 -5.66 -0.64
CA ALA A 82 16.80 -6.24 -0.15
C ALA A 82 16.84 -7.77 -0.23
N SER A 83 15.68 -8.43 -0.29
CA SER A 83 15.55 -9.86 -0.50
C SER A 83 14.59 -10.21 -1.65
N SER A 84 14.20 -9.22 -2.47
CA SER A 84 13.40 -9.50 -3.67
C SER A 84 14.27 -10.22 -4.69
N PHE A 85 13.90 -11.46 -5.02
CA PHE A 85 14.52 -12.21 -6.11
C PHE A 85 14.14 -11.57 -7.45
N PRO A 86 14.97 -11.66 -8.51
CA PRO A 86 14.61 -11.17 -9.84
C PRO A 86 13.57 -12.08 -10.49
N VAL A 87 12.36 -12.12 -9.92
CA VAL A 87 11.21 -12.86 -10.44
C VAL A 87 10.53 -11.97 -11.48
N PRO A 88 10.28 -12.47 -12.71
CA PRO A 88 9.47 -11.74 -13.67
C PRO A 88 8.05 -11.55 -13.15
N LEU A 89 7.46 -10.37 -13.41
CA LEU A 89 6.04 -10.16 -13.19
C LEU A 89 5.22 -11.21 -13.94
N PRO A 90 4.17 -11.77 -13.31
CA PRO A 90 3.16 -12.52 -14.06
C PRO A 90 2.58 -11.63 -15.16
N GLY A 91 2.33 -12.18 -16.35
CA GLY A 91 1.85 -11.41 -17.51
C GLY A 91 2.89 -11.17 -18.61
N GLY A 92 4.17 -11.44 -18.35
CA GLY A 92 5.19 -11.52 -19.41
C GLY A 92 5.71 -10.18 -19.93
N SER A 93 5.58 -9.10 -19.16
CA SER A 93 6.07 -7.77 -19.53
C SER A 93 7.59 -7.61 -19.46
N GLY A 94 8.29 -8.55 -18.82
CA GLY A 94 9.73 -8.50 -18.61
C GLY A 94 10.18 -7.61 -17.45
N ILE A 95 9.25 -6.93 -16.78
CA ILE A 95 9.52 -6.24 -15.52
C ILE A 95 9.81 -7.28 -14.44
N LEU A 96 10.85 -7.05 -13.66
CA LEU A 96 11.20 -7.87 -12.50
C LEU A 96 10.61 -7.24 -11.24
N VAL A 97 10.18 -8.08 -10.29
CA VAL A 97 9.56 -7.61 -9.03
C VAL A 97 10.48 -6.66 -8.24
N ASN A 98 11.80 -6.86 -8.32
CA ASN A 98 12.79 -5.99 -7.68
C ASN A 98 12.98 -4.62 -8.37
N GLN A 99 12.32 -4.39 -9.50
CA GLN A 99 12.23 -3.09 -10.18
C GLN A 99 10.96 -2.31 -9.79
N ILE A 100 10.01 -2.97 -9.11
CA ILE A 100 8.81 -2.33 -8.60
C ILE A 100 9.18 -1.56 -7.32
N PRO A 101 8.69 -0.32 -7.13
CA PRO A 101 8.96 0.44 -5.92
C PRO A 101 8.51 -0.32 -4.66
N ASP A 102 9.47 -0.69 -3.82
CA ASP A 102 9.21 -1.12 -2.45
C ASP A 102 8.77 0.07 -1.58
N LEU A 103 8.49 -0.14 -0.28
CA LEU A 103 8.01 0.94 0.59
C LEU A 103 8.94 2.17 0.58
N ALA A 104 10.25 1.97 0.55
CA ALA A 104 11.21 3.09 0.48
C ALA A 104 11.15 3.81 -0.87
N GLY A 105 10.96 3.07 -1.98
CA GLY A 105 10.70 3.63 -3.29
C GLY A 105 9.40 4.43 -3.35
N GLN A 106 8.31 3.89 -2.80
CA GLN A 106 7.00 4.54 -2.75
C GLN A 106 7.03 5.82 -1.91
N LEU A 107 7.76 5.83 -0.79
CA LEU A 107 7.98 7.04 0.00
C LEU A 107 8.70 8.13 -0.80
N LYS A 108 9.71 7.78 -1.60
CA LYS A 108 10.41 8.73 -2.47
C LYS A 108 9.47 9.31 -3.53
N LEU A 109 8.59 8.49 -4.10
CA LEU A 109 7.58 8.95 -5.05
C LEU A 109 6.62 9.93 -4.39
N TYR A 110 6.12 9.63 -3.18
CA TYR A 110 5.30 10.55 -2.40
C TYR A 110 6.01 11.88 -2.13
N GLN A 111 7.25 11.85 -1.65
CA GLN A 111 8.03 13.06 -1.37
C GLN A 111 8.34 13.91 -2.62
N ALA A 112 8.41 13.27 -3.80
CA ALA A 112 8.62 13.95 -5.07
C ALA A 112 7.33 14.57 -5.63
N ASP A 113 6.16 14.01 -5.29
CA ASP A 113 4.87 14.56 -5.69
C ASP A 113 4.60 15.89 -4.99
N SER A 114 4.18 16.89 -5.78
CA SER A 114 3.74 18.19 -5.28
C SER A 114 2.62 18.10 -4.24
N ILE A 115 1.76 17.08 -4.29
CA ILE A 115 0.67 16.91 -3.34
C ILE A 115 1.18 16.77 -1.91
N SER A 116 2.33 16.10 -1.70
CA SER A 116 2.93 15.88 -0.38
C SER A 116 3.25 17.19 0.36
N LYS A 117 3.43 18.29 -0.38
CA LYS A 117 3.73 19.62 0.16
C LYS A 117 2.48 20.41 0.53
N SER A 118 1.31 19.98 0.06
CA SER A 118 0.02 20.65 0.30
C SER A 118 -0.88 19.93 1.31
N LEU A 119 -0.58 18.69 1.67
CA LEU A 119 -1.39 17.92 2.62
C LEU A 119 -1.29 18.49 4.04
N ASP A 120 -2.43 18.56 4.73
CA ASP A 120 -2.45 18.72 6.19
C ASP A 120 -2.21 17.36 6.85
N LEU A 121 -1.00 17.16 7.37
CA LEU A 121 -0.59 15.89 7.98
C LEU A 121 -1.31 15.57 9.30
N SER A 122 -2.02 16.54 9.90
CA SER A 122 -2.85 16.31 11.08
C SER A 122 -4.18 15.65 10.75
N THR A 123 -4.70 15.89 9.53
CA THR A 123 -5.93 15.31 8.98
C THR A 123 -5.67 14.30 7.86
N THR A 124 -4.41 13.98 7.57
CA THR A 124 -4.05 12.90 6.64
C THR A 124 -3.95 11.58 7.39
N LEU A 125 -4.59 10.54 6.86
CA LEU A 125 -4.43 9.16 7.29
C LEU A 125 -3.46 8.42 6.35
N PHE A 126 -2.36 7.92 6.91
CA PHE A 126 -1.42 7.09 6.17
C PHE A 126 -1.74 5.61 6.39
N THR A 127 -1.78 4.83 5.31
CA THR A 127 -1.95 3.38 5.35
C THR A 127 -0.73 2.68 4.77
N ILE A 128 -0.29 1.60 5.41
CA ILE A 128 0.84 0.78 4.95
C ILE A 128 0.39 -0.68 4.97
N PHE A 129 0.34 -1.34 3.82
CA PHE A 129 0.06 -2.78 3.75
C PHE A 129 1.00 -3.45 2.74
N ALA A 130 2.07 -4.08 3.25
CA ALA A 130 3.08 -4.76 2.44
C ALA A 130 3.71 -5.94 3.21
N GLY A 131 4.40 -6.81 2.48
CA GLY A 131 5.20 -7.91 3.04
C GLY A 131 4.76 -9.30 2.57
N GLY A 132 3.54 -9.43 2.02
CA GLY A 132 3.04 -10.71 1.50
C GLY A 132 3.89 -11.21 0.33
N ASN A 133 4.21 -10.31 -0.59
CA ASN A 133 5.05 -10.64 -1.74
C ASN A 133 6.47 -11.07 -1.36
N ASP A 134 7.07 -10.48 -0.31
CA ASP A 134 8.40 -10.90 0.19
C ASP A 134 8.39 -12.37 0.64
N ILE A 135 7.31 -12.79 1.31
CA ILE A 135 7.10 -14.18 1.74
C ILE A 135 6.91 -15.08 0.51
N ASP A 136 6.00 -14.72 -0.39
CA ASP A 136 5.64 -15.53 -1.55
C ASP A 136 6.82 -15.71 -2.52
N TYR A 137 7.59 -14.64 -2.80
CA TYR A 137 8.75 -14.71 -3.68
C TYR A 137 9.91 -15.47 -3.04
N SER A 138 10.11 -15.33 -1.72
CA SER A 138 11.10 -16.15 -1.01
C SER A 138 10.74 -17.63 -1.06
N ALA A 139 9.49 -17.98 -0.75
CA ALA A 139 9.01 -19.36 -0.80
C ALA A 139 9.12 -19.94 -2.23
N SER A 140 8.73 -19.18 -3.25
CA SER A 140 8.83 -19.57 -4.66
C SER A 140 10.28 -19.78 -5.12
N ALA A 141 11.23 -19.06 -4.52
CA ALA A 141 12.66 -19.24 -4.75
C ALA A 141 13.30 -20.35 -3.91
N GLY A 142 12.52 -21.09 -3.11
CA GLY A 142 13.02 -22.12 -2.19
C GLY A 142 13.86 -21.55 -1.04
N LYS A 143 13.58 -20.31 -0.64
CA LYS A 143 14.28 -19.59 0.44
C LYS A 143 13.34 -19.35 1.62
N VAL A 144 13.93 -19.20 2.79
CA VAL A 144 13.22 -18.74 3.98
C VAL A 144 13.09 -17.21 3.88
N PRO A 145 11.87 -16.64 4.01
CA PRO A 145 11.70 -15.19 4.02
C PRO A 145 12.45 -14.54 5.19
N ASP A 146 13.11 -13.40 4.95
CA ASP A 146 13.70 -12.59 6.02
C ASP A 146 12.62 -11.72 6.67
N ILE A 147 11.89 -12.32 7.62
CA ILE A 147 10.82 -11.64 8.37
C ILE A 147 11.35 -10.40 9.09
N SER A 148 12.60 -10.40 9.56
CA SER A 148 13.18 -9.25 10.25
C SER A 148 13.35 -8.06 9.31
N ALA A 149 13.82 -8.31 8.08
CA ALA A 149 13.96 -7.27 7.06
C ALA A 149 12.60 -6.70 6.64
N ILE A 150 11.58 -7.57 6.46
CA ILE A 150 10.22 -7.16 6.11
C ILE A 150 9.62 -6.25 7.20
N VAL A 151 9.66 -6.69 8.45
CA VAL A 151 9.15 -5.90 9.59
C VAL A 151 9.92 -4.59 9.74
N THR A 152 11.24 -4.62 9.57
CA THR A 152 12.08 -3.42 9.63
C THR A 152 11.71 -2.41 8.55
N ALA A 153 11.41 -2.86 7.33
CA ALA A 153 10.98 -1.97 6.25
C ALA A 153 9.66 -1.27 6.57
N VAL A 154 8.66 -2.00 7.10
CA VAL A 154 7.38 -1.42 7.53
C VAL A 154 7.59 -0.43 8.68
N LEU A 155 8.38 -0.78 9.69
CA LEU A 155 8.67 0.10 10.84
C LEU A 155 9.44 1.36 10.41
N ASN A 156 10.38 1.23 9.48
CA ASN A 156 11.08 2.38 8.92
C ASN A 156 10.13 3.31 8.16
N GLN A 157 9.18 2.75 7.39
CA GLN A 157 8.16 3.55 6.71
C GLN A 157 7.31 4.34 7.72
N VAL A 158 6.83 3.69 8.79
CA VAL A 158 6.10 4.36 9.88
C VAL A 158 6.95 5.47 10.49
N GLN A 159 8.19 5.17 10.86
CA GLN A 159 9.10 6.13 11.49
C GLN A 159 9.36 7.34 10.59
N ASN A 160 9.57 7.12 9.29
CA ASN A 160 9.78 8.20 8.33
C ASN A 160 8.56 9.11 8.22
N LEU A 161 7.35 8.54 8.15
CA LEU A 161 6.11 9.33 8.12
C LEU A 161 5.92 10.15 9.39
N VAL A 162 6.19 9.56 10.56
CA VAL A 162 6.15 10.27 11.85
C VAL A 162 7.17 11.40 11.88
N THR A 163 8.39 11.18 11.38
CA THR A 163 9.43 12.21 11.26
C THR A 163 9.02 13.34 10.30
N LEU A 164 8.26 13.05 9.24
CA LEU A 164 7.66 14.07 8.37
C LEU A 164 6.52 14.85 9.04
N GLY A 165 6.00 14.38 10.18
CA GLY A 165 4.96 15.04 10.95
C GLY A 165 3.61 14.34 10.93
N ALA A 166 3.48 13.17 10.28
CA ALA A 166 2.26 12.38 10.27
C ALA A 166 1.78 12.06 11.68
N LYS A 167 0.48 12.22 11.93
CA LYS A 167 -0.15 11.91 13.23
C LYS A 167 -0.97 10.63 13.21
N ASN A 168 -1.38 10.19 12.02
CA ASN A 168 -2.29 9.07 11.85
C ASN A 168 -1.67 8.08 10.86
N VAL A 169 -1.16 6.97 11.37
CA VAL A 169 -0.54 5.92 10.56
C VAL A 169 -1.11 4.58 10.97
N ILE A 170 -1.62 3.82 10.00
CA ILE A 170 -2.11 2.45 10.20
C ILE A 170 -1.20 1.50 9.41
N PRO A 171 -0.25 0.81 10.08
CA PRO A 171 0.43 -0.33 9.50
C PRO A 171 -0.47 -1.57 9.61
N VAL A 172 -0.75 -2.21 8.48
CA VAL A 172 -1.42 -3.51 8.41
C VAL A 172 -0.32 -4.57 8.29
N LEU A 173 -0.15 -5.35 9.35
CA LEU A 173 0.82 -6.44 9.40
C LEU A 173 0.11 -7.77 9.13
N LEU A 174 0.76 -8.64 8.35
CA LEU A 174 0.34 -10.04 8.22
C LEU A 174 0.63 -10.75 9.55
N ALA A 175 -0.41 -11.34 10.15
CA ALA A 175 -0.34 -12.10 11.40
C ALA A 175 -0.13 -13.60 11.15
#